data_AF-X8JU34-F1
#
_entry.id   AF-X8JU34-F1
#
_cell.length_a   1.000
_cell.length_b   1.000
_cell.length_c   1.000
_cell.angle_alpha   90.00
_cell.angle_beta   90.00
_cell.angle_gamma   90.00
#
_symmetry.space_group_name_H-M   'P 1'
#
loop_
_entity.id
_entity.type
_entity.pdbx_description
1 polymer ?
#
loop_
_entity_poly.entity_id
_entity_poly.type
_entity_poly.pdbx_seq_one_letter_code
_entity_poly.pdbx_strand_id
1 'polypeptide(L)'
;MIHAVLIFNTHGTARLAKFYTPTAANTRAALPRRIFELVSSRPAGLCNFLDAPGLLTDTGTNRTGDLQAGGGGWEWEGEERELQRARVVYRLYATLYFVFVVDGAESELGVLDLIQVFVESLDRAFENVCELDLVFHFDEVHHILAELVQGGLVLETNVEEITRAVQERQRAQKASYAADNPLAAIGSGAVGGSRGGGLRGLQTPLGWIANRAFPTVGTR
;
A
#
# COMPACT_ATOMS: atom_id res chain seq x y z
N MET A 1 -11.60 11.56 -7.11
CA MET A 1 -10.32 10.84 -6.93
C MET A 1 -10.08 10.50 -5.46
N ILE A 2 -9.35 9.43 -5.17
CA ILE A 2 -8.89 9.09 -3.81
C ILE A 2 -7.62 9.89 -3.48
N HIS A 3 -7.66 10.69 -2.41
CA HIS A 3 -6.54 11.51 -1.95
C HIS A 3 -5.60 10.78 -0.98
N ALA A 4 -6.17 10.00 -0.06
CA ALA A 4 -5.42 9.26 0.95
C ALA A 4 -6.17 8.03 1.46
N VAL A 5 -5.41 7.02 1.87
CA VAL A 5 -5.90 5.80 2.53
C VAL A 5 -5.15 5.64 3.84
N LEU A 6 -5.91 5.44 4.92
CA LEU A 6 -5.38 5.46 6.27
C LEU A 6 -6.02 4.34 7.09
N ILE A 7 -5.22 3.73 7.98
CA ILE A 7 -5.69 2.76 8.96
C ILE A 7 -5.24 3.20 10.34
N PHE A 8 -6.17 3.33 11.29
CA PHE A 8 -5.89 3.72 12.67
C PHE A 8 -6.43 2.71 13.66
N ASN A 9 -5.76 2.52 14.79
CA ASN A 9 -6.37 1.85 15.94
C ASN A 9 -7.33 2.82 16.67
N THR A 10 -8.19 2.28 17.51
CA THR A 10 -8.96 2.96 18.57
C THR A 10 -8.13 3.84 19.52
N HIS A 11 -6.81 3.72 19.54
CA HIS A 11 -5.90 4.61 20.28
C HIS A 11 -5.37 5.80 19.46
N GLY A 12 -5.73 5.93 18.18
CA GLY A 12 -5.30 7.03 17.32
C GLY A 12 -3.92 6.85 16.69
N THR A 13 -3.28 5.69 16.88
CA THR A 13 -2.02 5.34 16.22
C THR A 13 -2.29 4.87 14.79
N ALA A 14 -1.66 5.52 13.81
CA ALA A 14 -1.70 5.11 12.41
C ALA A 14 -0.89 3.82 12.19
N ARG A 15 -1.53 2.82 11.58
CA ARG A 15 -0.91 1.56 11.17
C ARG A 15 -0.52 1.58 9.70
N LEU A 16 -1.32 2.25 8.88
CA LEU A 16 -1.02 2.51 7.47
C LEU A 16 -1.39 3.95 7.14
N ALA A 17 -0.54 4.62 6.39
CA ALA A 17 -0.85 5.93 5.83
C ALA A 17 -0.27 6.06 4.42
N LYS A 18 -1.14 6.10 3.42
CA LYS A 18 -0.78 6.28 2.02
C LYS A 18 -1.46 7.53 1.47
N PHE A 19 -0.67 8.44 0.93
CA PHE A 19 -1.15 9.67 0.30
C PHE A 19 -0.88 9.59 -1.21
N TYR A 20 -1.92 9.81 -2.00
CA TYR A 20 -1.86 9.81 -3.46
C TYR A 20 -1.75 11.22 -4.03
N THR A 21 -2.30 12.22 -3.33
CA THR A 21 -2.17 13.63 -3.70
C THR A 21 -0.99 14.28 -2.95
N PRO A 22 -0.13 15.06 -3.63
CA PRO A 22 0.95 15.78 -2.96
C PRO A 22 0.37 16.76 -1.94
N THR A 23 0.62 16.47 -0.66
CA THR A 23 0.19 17.29 0.49
C THR A 23 1.43 17.68 1.28
N ALA A 24 1.45 18.90 1.83
CA ALA A 24 2.56 19.39 2.65
C ALA A 24 2.82 18.48 3.87
N ALA A 25 4.09 18.37 4.28
CA ALA A 25 4.51 17.46 5.34
C ALA A 25 3.80 17.72 6.68
N ASN A 26 3.55 19.00 6.99
CA ASN A 26 2.86 19.41 8.22
C ASN A 26 1.42 18.89 8.25
N THR A 27 0.68 19.10 7.15
CA THR A 27 -0.70 18.61 7.03
C THR A 27 -0.74 17.09 6.99
N ARG A 28 0.21 16.43 6.32
CA ARG A 28 0.31 14.97 6.29
C ARG A 28 0.44 14.34 7.69
N ALA A 29 1.20 14.97 8.58
CA ALA A 29 1.38 14.51 9.95
C ALA A 29 0.16 14.81 10.84
N ALA A 30 -0.53 15.93 10.61
CA ALA A 30 -1.69 16.35 11.38
C ALA A 30 -3.00 15.64 11.00
N LEU A 31 -3.13 15.26 9.72
CA LEU A 31 -4.36 14.71 9.14
C LEU A 31 -4.83 13.41 9.83
N PRO A 32 -3.97 12.41 10.09
CA PRO A 32 -4.31 11.24 10.91
C PRO A 32 -5.00 11.56 12.24
N ARG A 33 -4.42 12.50 13.00
CA ARG A 33 -4.92 12.87 14.33
C ARG A 33 -6.29 13.55 14.24
N ARG A 34 -6.43 14.50 13.30
CA ARG A 34 -7.69 15.21 13.05
C ARG A 34 -8.82 14.26 12.64
N ILE A 35 -8.55 13.31 11.73
CA ILE A 35 -9.53 12.30 11.33
C ILE A 35 -9.91 11.42 12.51
N PHE A 36 -8.94 10.97 13.30
CA PHE A 36 -9.20 10.13 14.45
C PHE A 36 -10.13 10.84 15.46
N GLU A 37 -9.90 12.10 15.78
CA GLU A 37 -10.77 12.90 16.68
C GLU A 37 -12.22 13.00 16.16
N LEU A 38 -12.40 13.15 14.83
CA LEU A 38 -13.71 13.22 14.19
C LEU A 38 -14.44 11.87 14.18
N VAL A 39 -13.71 10.77 14.05
CA VAL A 39 -14.29 9.42 13.96
C VAL A 39 -14.55 8.83 15.34
N SER A 40 -13.62 8.99 16.29
CA SER A 40 -13.70 8.39 17.63
C SER A 40 -14.81 8.98 18.51
N SER A 41 -15.21 10.22 18.24
CA SER A 41 -16.27 10.92 18.98
C SER A 41 -17.68 10.56 18.52
N ARG A 42 -17.83 9.81 17.41
CA ARG A 42 -19.15 9.52 16.81
C ARG A 42 -19.78 8.23 17.33
N PRO A 43 -21.10 8.24 17.64
CA PRO A 43 -21.82 7.02 18.00
C PRO A 43 -22.03 6.09 16.79
N ALA A 44 -22.12 4.79 17.07
CA ALA A 44 -22.20 3.72 16.07
C ALA A 44 -23.47 3.72 15.19
N GLY A 45 -24.45 4.58 15.47
CA GLY A 45 -25.69 4.73 14.70
C GLY A 45 -25.65 5.80 13.60
N LEU A 46 -24.56 6.54 13.46
CA LEU A 46 -24.40 7.56 12.42
C LEU A 46 -23.85 6.98 11.12
N CYS A 47 -23.98 7.74 10.03
CA CYS A 47 -23.45 7.35 8.73
C CYS A 47 -21.92 7.26 8.70
N ASN A 48 -21.41 6.39 7.83
CA ASN A 48 -19.99 6.16 7.57
C ASN A 48 -19.31 7.27 6.73
N PHE A 49 -20.01 8.37 6.50
CA PHE A 49 -19.57 9.47 5.65
C PHE A 49 -19.40 10.73 6.48
N LEU A 50 -18.32 11.44 6.22
CA LEU A 50 -17.93 12.66 6.92
C LEU A 50 -17.54 13.71 5.88
N ASP A 51 -18.27 14.81 5.83
CA ASP A 51 -17.83 16.00 5.11
C ASP A 51 -16.80 16.71 5.98
N ALA A 52 -15.54 16.77 5.52
CA ALA A 52 -14.46 17.42 6.24
C ALA A 52 -13.90 18.59 5.41
N PRO A 53 -14.63 19.72 5.33
CA PRO A 53 -14.12 20.91 4.66
C PRO A 53 -12.86 21.39 5.38
N GLY A 54 -11.78 21.63 4.62
CA GLY A 54 -10.51 22.12 5.19
C GLY A 54 -9.49 21.06 5.59
N LEU A 55 -9.77 19.76 5.39
CA LEU A 55 -8.87 18.68 5.86
C LEU A 55 -7.54 18.63 5.10
N LEU A 56 -7.55 19.03 3.83
CA LEU A 56 -6.40 19.03 2.94
C LEU A 56 -5.75 20.42 2.78
N THR A 57 -6.44 21.47 3.23
CA THR A 57 -5.97 22.86 3.12
C THR A 57 -5.03 23.16 4.28
N ASP A 58 -3.77 23.44 3.95
CA ASP A 58 -2.76 23.85 4.93
C ASP A 58 -3.32 24.99 5.77
N THR A 59 -3.49 24.75 7.07
CA THR A 59 -3.80 25.80 8.05
C THR A 59 -2.53 26.63 8.28
N GLY A 60 -2.10 27.35 7.23
CA GLY A 60 -0.95 28.27 7.22
C GLY A 60 -1.35 29.74 7.17
N THR A 61 -2.64 30.07 7.05
CA THR A 61 -3.14 31.44 7.15
C THR A 61 -3.80 31.67 8.50
N ASN A 62 -2.96 31.79 9.53
CA ASN A 62 -3.36 32.54 10.71
C ASN A 62 -3.44 34.04 10.31
N ARG A 63 -4.58 34.46 9.77
CA ARG A 63 -4.98 35.88 9.66
C ARG A 63 -6.43 36.04 10.09
N THR A 64 -6.67 35.83 11.37
CA THR A 64 -7.78 36.49 12.06
C THR A 64 -7.20 37.29 13.21
N GLY A 65 -7.20 38.61 13.05
CA GLY A 65 -6.88 39.59 14.08
C GLY A 65 -5.97 40.70 13.57
N ASP A 66 -6.55 41.88 13.38
CA ASP A 66 -5.88 43.19 13.34
C ASP A 66 -5.34 43.68 11.97
N LEU A 67 -6.21 44.34 11.19
CA LEU A 67 -6.08 45.75 10.78
C LEU A 67 -7.18 46.15 9.77
N GLN A 68 -7.67 47.37 9.95
CA GLN A 68 -8.80 48.01 9.28
C GLN A 68 -8.48 48.53 7.86
N ALA A 69 -9.45 48.37 6.96
CA ALA A 69 -9.78 49.16 5.76
C ALA A 69 -8.66 49.58 4.76
N GLY A 70 -8.88 49.23 3.48
CA GLY A 70 -8.56 50.11 2.36
C GLY A 70 -7.90 49.45 1.14
N GLY A 71 -8.55 49.57 -0.02
CA GLY A 71 -7.85 49.77 -1.30
C GLY A 71 -7.74 48.57 -2.25
N GLY A 72 -8.61 48.56 -3.26
CA GLY A 72 -8.30 48.33 -4.67
C GLY A 72 -7.44 47.13 -5.09
N GLY A 73 -8.10 46.13 -5.66
CA GLY A 73 -7.51 45.10 -6.51
C GLY A 73 -8.60 44.20 -7.07
N TRP A 74 -8.93 44.36 -8.35
CA TRP A 74 -9.85 43.48 -9.07
C TRP A 74 -9.16 42.16 -9.41
N GLU A 75 -9.94 41.07 -9.47
CA GLU A 75 -9.59 39.71 -9.94
C GLU A 75 -8.60 38.95 -9.03
N TRP A 76 -8.92 37.82 -8.38
CA TRP A 76 -9.72 36.66 -8.75
C TRP A 76 -10.30 36.00 -7.47
N GLU A 77 -11.61 36.07 -7.21
CA GLU A 77 -12.25 35.37 -6.06
C GLU A 77 -13.11 34.17 -6.49
N GLY A 78 -12.99 33.75 -7.75
CA GLY A 78 -13.95 32.86 -8.42
C GLY A 78 -13.57 31.39 -8.58
N GLU A 79 -12.32 30.96 -8.33
CA GLU A 79 -11.87 29.63 -8.80
C GLU A 79 -11.27 28.71 -7.71
N GLU A 80 -11.04 29.22 -6.49
CA GLU A 80 -10.53 28.39 -5.37
C GLU A 80 -11.65 27.74 -4.54
N ARG A 81 -12.92 28.03 -4.85
CA ARG A 81 -14.09 27.65 -4.04
C ARG A 81 -14.73 26.29 -4.38
N GLU A 82 -14.35 25.66 -5.48
CA GLU A 82 -14.89 24.35 -5.88
C GLU A 82 -13.91 23.18 -5.71
N LEU A 83 -12.63 23.43 -5.39
CA LEU A 83 -11.60 22.41 -5.64
C LEU A 83 -11.44 21.30 -4.60
N GLN A 84 -11.97 21.35 -3.36
CA GLN A 84 -11.71 20.27 -2.39
C GLN A 84 -12.83 20.09 -1.35
N ARG A 85 -14.04 19.69 -1.77
CA ARG A 85 -14.96 19.02 -0.84
C ARG A 85 -14.46 17.59 -0.60
N ALA A 86 -13.39 17.49 0.19
CA ALA A 86 -12.87 16.21 0.63
C ALA A 86 -13.88 15.55 1.57
N ARG A 87 -14.32 14.36 1.18
CA ARG A 87 -15.18 13.49 1.96
C ARG A 87 -14.32 12.39 2.57
N VAL A 88 -14.66 12.03 3.79
CA VAL A 88 -14.00 10.96 4.53
C VAL A 88 -15.00 9.82 4.65
N VAL A 89 -14.67 8.69 4.05
CA VAL A 89 -15.44 7.45 4.16
C VAL A 89 -14.68 6.55 5.11
N TYR A 90 -15.33 6.04 6.15
CA TYR A 90 -14.68 5.17 7.12
C TYR A 90 -15.54 3.98 7.53
N ARG A 91 -14.87 2.92 7.99
CA ARG A 91 -15.53 1.77 8.61
C ARG A 91 -14.64 1.17 9.69
N LEU A 92 -15.26 0.76 10.80
CA LEU A 92 -14.58 0.06 11.87
C LEU A 92 -14.67 -1.45 11.65
N TYR A 93 -13.53 -2.12 11.64
CA TYR A 93 -13.42 -3.58 11.67
C TYR A 93 -12.63 -3.98 12.91
N ALA A 94 -13.28 -4.72 13.83
CA ALA A 94 -12.76 -5.03 15.15
C ALA A 94 -12.26 -3.77 15.90
N THR A 95 -10.93 -3.56 15.97
CA THR A 95 -10.28 -2.44 16.64
C THR A 95 -9.63 -1.43 15.68
N LEU A 96 -9.82 -1.60 14.36
CA LEU A 96 -9.18 -0.79 13.33
C LEU A 96 -10.18 0.01 12.50
N TYR A 97 -9.95 1.31 12.43
CA TYR A 97 -10.64 2.22 11.52
C TYR A 97 -9.95 2.22 10.17
N PHE A 98 -10.67 1.78 9.15
CA PHE A 98 -10.28 1.90 7.75
C PHE A 98 -10.88 3.19 7.20
N VAL A 99 -10.04 4.08 6.69
CA VAL A 99 -10.45 5.43 6.29
C VAL A 99 -9.92 5.76 4.89
N PHE A 100 -10.82 6.21 4.03
CA PHE A 100 -10.52 6.69 2.69
C PHE A 100 -10.92 8.16 2.60
N VAL A 101 -9.98 9.01 2.19
CA VAL A 101 -10.23 10.42 1.89
C VAL A 101 -10.42 10.54 0.39
N VAL A 102 -11.61 10.96 -0.03
CA VAL A 102 -12.03 10.99 -1.43
C VAL A 102 -12.59 12.36 -1.78
N ASP A 103 -12.57 12.69 -3.06
CA ASP A 103 -13.21 13.89 -3.58
C ASP A 103 -14.73 13.70 -3.73
N GLY A 104 -15.47 14.80 -3.86
CA GLY A 104 -16.92 14.80 -4.08
C GLY A 104 -17.36 14.15 -5.39
N ALA A 105 -16.44 13.91 -6.33
CA ALA A 105 -16.70 13.21 -7.57
C ALA A 105 -16.83 11.67 -7.41
N GLU A 106 -16.29 11.09 -6.34
CA GLU A 106 -16.40 9.65 -6.09
C GLU A 106 -17.68 9.28 -5.35
N SER A 107 -18.22 8.09 -5.64
CA SER A 107 -19.35 7.54 -4.90
C SER A 107 -18.90 7.00 -3.55
N GLU A 108 -19.49 7.50 -2.46
CA GLU A 108 -19.13 7.09 -1.10
C GLU A 108 -19.49 5.62 -0.84
N LEU A 109 -20.56 5.12 -1.47
CA LEU A 109 -20.95 3.71 -1.39
C LEU A 109 -19.96 2.81 -2.14
N GLY A 110 -19.45 3.25 -3.29
CA GLY A 110 -18.42 2.52 -4.03
C GLY A 110 -17.11 2.43 -3.24
N VAL A 111 -16.73 3.52 -2.55
CA VAL A 111 -15.57 3.53 -1.66
C VAL A 111 -15.78 2.63 -0.44
N LEU A 112 -17.00 2.56 0.09
CA LEU A 112 -17.32 1.67 1.21
C LEU A 112 -17.21 0.19 0.81
N ASP A 113 -17.60 -0.16 -0.42
CA ASP A 113 -17.41 -1.50 -0.98
C ASP A 113 -15.93 -1.79 -1.26
N LEU A 114 -15.18 -0.80 -1.73
CA LEU A 114 -13.72 -0.93 -1.90
C LEU A 114 -13.01 -1.20 -0.56
N ILE A 115 -13.44 -0.57 0.54
CA ILE A 115 -12.94 -0.87 1.88
C ILE A 115 -13.19 -2.35 2.24
N GLN A 116 -14.36 -2.88 1.89
CA GLN A 116 -14.70 -4.29 2.11
C GLN A 116 -13.77 -5.21 1.32
N VAL A 117 -13.59 -4.96 0.02
CA VAL A 117 -12.67 -5.71 -0.85
C VAL A 117 -11.25 -5.67 -0.30
N PHE A 118 -10.81 -4.52 0.23
CA PHE A 118 -9.49 -4.37 0.83
C PHE A 118 -9.32 -5.23 2.08
N VAL A 119 -10.28 -5.19 3.01
CA VAL A 119 -10.26 -6.01 4.24
C VAL A 119 -10.31 -7.50 3.90
N GLU A 120 -11.13 -7.90 2.92
CA GLU A 120 -11.22 -9.29 2.48
C GLU A 120 -9.92 -9.77 1.81
N SER A 121 -9.24 -8.89 1.07
CA SER A 121 -7.93 -9.18 0.47
C SER A 121 -6.85 -9.36 1.55
N LEU A 122 -6.88 -8.55 2.61
CA LEU A 122 -5.98 -8.69 3.76
C LEU A 122 -6.23 -9.99 4.52
N ASP A 123 -7.50 -10.36 4.72
CA ASP A 123 -7.87 -11.58 5.45
C ASP A 123 -7.42 -12.85 4.71
N ARG A 124 -7.52 -12.86 3.36
CA ARG A 124 -6.99 -13.95 2.54
C ARG A 124 -5.46 -14.02 2.52
N ALA A 125 -4.77 -12.89 2.57
CA ALA A 125 -3.31 -12.85 2.54
C ALA A 125 -2.69 -13.34 3.87
N PHE A 126 -3.30 -12.99 5.00
CA PHE A 126 -2.76 -13.28 6.35
C PHE A 126 -3.44 -14.45 7.08
N GLU A 127 -4.39 -15.15 6.45
CA GLU A 127 -5.13 -16.30 7.04
C GLU A 127 -5.69 -15.98 8.44
N ASN A 128 -6.68 -15.08 8.52
CA ASN A 128 -7.24 -14.45 9.74
C ASN A 128 -6.41 -13.27 10.23
N VAL A 129 -6.55 -12.15 9.53
CA VAL A 129 -5.74 -10.95 9.78
C VAL A 129 -5.97 -10.38 11.18
N CYS A 130 -4.90 -10.06 11.91
CA CYS A 130 -4.97 -9.29 13.15
C CYS A 130 -4.20 -7.96 13.05
N GLU A 131 -4.47 -7.00 13.96
CA GLU A 131 -3.77 -5.70 13.96
C GLU A 131 -2.25 -5.85 14.00
N LEU A 132 -1.76 -6.87 14.71
CA LEU A 132 -0.34 -7.12 14.87
C LEU A 132 0.33 -7.47 13.53
N ASP A 133 -0.38 -8.17 12.63
CA ASP A 133 0.13 -8.51 11.30
C ASP A 133 0.29 -7.27 10.43
N LEU A 134 -0.65 -6.31 10.50
CA LEU A 134 -0.54 -5.05 9.78
C LEU A 134 0.66 -4.21 10.27
N VAL A 135 1.04 -4.36 11.53
CA VAL A 135 2.21 -3.67 12.12
C VAL A 135 3.51 -4.34 11.70
N PHE A 136 3.60 -5.67 11.79
CA PHE A 136 4.83 -6.39 11.47
C PHE A 136 5.08 -6.52 9.97
N HIS A 137 4.04 -6.73 9.18
CA HIS A 137 4.11 -6.94 7.74
C HIS A 137 3.58 -5.72 6.96
N PHE A 138 3.97 -4.51 7.38
CA PHE A 138 3.50 -3.26 6.78
C PHE A 138 3.80 -3.18 5.27
N ASP A 139 4.93 -3.75 4.83
CA ASP A 139 5.32 -3.81 3.42
C ASP A 139 4.30 -4.62 2.57
N GLU A 140 3.84 -5.75 3.09
CA GLU A 140 2.86 -6.60 2.42
C GLU A 140 1.50 -5.93 2.33
N VAL A 141 1.05 -5.26 3.39
CA VAL A 141 -0.18 -4.46 3.37
C VAL A 141 -0.09 -3.33 2.33
N HIS A 142 1.07 -2.66 2.21
CA HIS A 142 1.28 -1.64 1.20
C HIS A 142 1.30 -2.20 -0.23
N HIS A 143 1.78 -3.43 -0.42
CA HIS A 143 1.71 -4.11 -1.70
C HIS A 143 0.27 -4.49 -2.06
N ILE A 144 -0.50 -5.05 -1.13
CA ILE A 144 -1.93 -5.35 -1.33
C ILE A 144 -2.70 -4.09 -1.68
N LEU A 145 -2.49 -2.99 -0.94
CA LEU A 145 -3.13 -1.71 -1.23
C LEU A 145 -2.75 -1.16 -2.62
N ALA A 146 -1.53 -1.40 -3.09
CA ALA A 146 -1.09 -0.95 -4.41
C ALA A 146 -1.79 -1.68 -5.56
N GLU A 147 -2.16 -2.94 -5.38
CA GLU A 147 -2.97 -3.69 -6.36
C GLU A 147 -4.42 -3.19 -6.40
N LEU A 148 -4.97 -2.69 -5.29
CA LEU A 148 -6.31 -2.08 -5.28
C LEU A 148 -6.32 -0.65 -5.82
N VAL A 149 -5.41 0.21 -5.34
CA VAL A 149 -5.44 1.65 -5.62
C VAL A 149 -4.04 2.16 -5.95
N GLN A 150 -3.92 2.76 -7.14
CA GLN A 150 -2.69 3.40 -7.60
C GLN A 150 -2.98 4.79 -8.15
N GLY A 151 -2.17 5.77 -7.75
CA GLY A 151 -2.33 7.16 -8.21
C GLY A 151 -3.69 7.79 -7.86
N GLY A 152 -4.39 7.28 -6.85
CA GLY A 152 -5.73 7.75 -6.46
C GLY A 152 -6.88 7.20 -7.31
N LEU A 153 -6.59 6.24 -8.21
CA LEU A 153 -7.56 5.52 -9.02
C LEU A 153 -7.67 4.07 -8.55
N VAL A 154 -8.87 3.51 -8.66
CA VAL A 154 -9.14 2.10 -8.38
C VAL A 154 -8.67 1.27 -9.57
N LEU A 155 -7.85 0.26 -9.31
CA LEU A 155 -7.34 -0.67 -10.32
C LEU A 155 -8.15 -1.95 -10.34
N GLU A 156 -8.17 -2.67 -9.22
CA GLU A 156 -8.80 -3.97 -9.10
C GLU A 156 -9.83 -4.00 -7.97
N THR A 157 -10.96 -4.67 -8.24
CA THR A 157 -12.04 -4.88 -7.27
C THR A 157 -12.29 -6.36 -7.00
N ASN A 158 -11.68 -7.27 -7.77
CA ASN A 158 -11.83 -8.70 -7.55
C ASN A 158 -10.75 -9.22 -6.59
N VAL A 159 -11.17 -9.78 -5.46
CA VAL A 159 -10.25 -10.27 -4.43
C VAL A 159 -9.38 -11.44 -4.94
N GLU A 160 -9.89 -12.27 -5.85
CA GLU A 160 -9.13 -13.41 -6.40
C GLU A 160 -7.94 -12.95 -7.24
N GLU A 161 -8.15 -11.95 -8.09
CA GLU A 161 -7.12 -11.34 -8.95
C GLU A 161 -6.08 -10.61 -8.10
N ILE A 162 -6.52 -9.85 -7.10
CA ILE A 162 -5.64 -9.17 -6.13
C ILE A 162 -4.75 -10.21 -5.41
N THR A 163 -5.36 -11.29 -4.90
CA THR A 163 -4.61 -12.35 -4.20
C THR A 163 -3.58 -13.02 -5.10
N ARG A 164 -3.95 -13.29 -6.37
CA ARG A 164 -3.03 -13.86 -7.36
C ARG A 164 -1.84 -12.94 -7.62
N ALA A 165 -2.10 -11.66 -7.87
CA ALA A 165 -1.06 -10.66 -8.14
C ALA A 165 -0.08 -10.52 -6.97
N VAL A 166 -0.60 -10.49 -5.73
CA VAL A 166 0.22 -10.41 -4.51
C VAL A 166 1.12 -11.65 -4.37
N GLN A 167 0.58 -12.85 -4.59
CA GLN A 167 1.37 -14.09 -4.52
C GLN A 167 2.44 -14.17 -5.62
N GLU A 168 2.12 -13.75 -6.84
CA GLU A 168 3.08 -13.68 -7.96
C GLU A 168 4.23 -12.73 -7.61
N ARG A 169 3.91 -11.56 -7.03
CA ARG A 169 4.90 -10.59 -6.56
C ARG A 169 5.80 -11.14 -5.47
N GLN A 170 5.25 -11.84 -4.49
CA GLN A 170 6.03 -12.49 -3.43
C GLN A 170 6.95 -13.59 -3.98
N ARG A 171 6.47 -14.39 -4.94
CA ARG A 171 7.28 -15.42 -5.61
C ARG A 171 8.40 -14.79 -6.42
N ALA A 172 8.12 -13.73 -7.16
CA ALA A 172 9.12 -12.98 -7.92
C ALA A 172 10.19 -12.39 -7.00
N GLN A 173 9.82 -11.75 -5.89
CA GLN A 173 10.78 -11.22 -4.91
C GLN A 173 11.67 -12.31 -4.32
N LYS A 174 11.10 -13.47 -3.95
CA LYS A 174 11.87 -14.62 -3.43
C LYS A 174 12.83 -15.18 -4.50
N ALA A 175 12.38 -15.27 -5.75
CA ALA A 175 13.21 -15.71 -6.86
C ALA A 175 14.36 -14.73 -7.16
N SER A 176 14.09 -13.41 -7.14
CA SER A 176 15.12 -12.38 -7.28
C SER A 176 16.17 -12.48 -6.16
N TYR A 177 15.73 -12.61 -4.91
CA TYR A 177 16.65 -12.75 -3.78
C TYR A 177 17.51 -14.02 -3.87
N ALA A 178 16.94 -15.14 -4.36
CA ALA A 178 17.68 -16.37 -4.59
C ALA A 178 18.66 -16.27 -5.77
N ALA A 179 18.32 -15.51 -6.81
CA ALA A 179 19.19 -15.28 -7.97
C ALA A 179 20.38 -14.37 -7.62
N ASP A 180 20.16 -13.36 -6.77
CA ASP A 180 21.18 -12.40 -6.37
C ASP A 180 22.19 -12.97 -5.35
N ASN A 181 21.87 -14.10 -4.70
CA ASN A 181 22.75 -14.72 -3.69
C ASN A 181 23.02 -16.21 -3.96
N PRO A 182 23.91 -16.54 -4.93
CA PRO A 182 24.15 -17.92 -5.38
C PRO A 182 24.74 -18.86 -4.31
N LEU A 183 25.30 -18.32 -3.22
CA LEU A 183 25.81 -19.10 -2.08
C LEU A 183 24.71 -19.62 -1.15
N ALA A 184 23.53 -18.99 -1.12
CA ALA A 184 22.40 -19.44 -0.29
C ALA A 184 21.71 -20.69 -0.86
N ALA A 185 21.80 -20.92 -2.17
CA ALA A 185 21.28 -22.12 -2.84
C ALA A 185 22.05 -23.41 -2.49
N ILE A 186 23.24 -23.29 -1.89
CA ILE A 186 24.08 -24.41 -1.47
C ILE A 186 23.82 -24.78 0.01
N GLY A 187 23.40 -23.82 0.84
CA GLY A 187 23.20 -24.00 2.29
C GLY A 187 21.81 -24.49 2.71
N SER A 188 20.80 -24.31 1.86
CA SER A 188 19.42 -24.73 2.14
C SER A 188 19.14 -26.14 1.61
N GLY A 189 19.66 -27.16 2.31
CA GLY A 189 18.90 -28.40 2.53
C GLY A 189 18.36 -29.18 1.33
N ALA A 190 19.02 -29.22 0.17
CA ALA A 190 18.87 -30.34 -0.79
C ALA A 190 19.71 -31.56 -0.37
N VAL A 191 19.91 -31.77 0.94
CA VAL A 191 20.46 -33.01 1.51
C VAL A 191 19.27 -33.87 1.95
N GLY A 192 18.64 -34.47 0.96
CA GLY A 192 17.49 -35.36 1.12
C GLY A 192 17.36 -36.28 -0.08
N GLY A 193 18.42 -37.02 -0.42
CA GLY A 193 18.43 -37.94 -1.55
C GLY A 193 19.75 -38.69 -1.66
N SER A 194 19.92 -39.73 -0.84
CA SER A 194 21.03 -40.66 -0.96
C SER A 194 20.91 -41.51 -2.23
N ARG A 195 22.04 -41.55 -2.94
CA ARG A 195 22.63 -42.72 -3.65
C ARG A 195 22.15 -43.05 -5.07
N GLY A 196 23.04 -42.74 -6.01
CA GLY A 196 23.33 -43.60 -7.16
C GLY A 196 22.76 -43.12 -8.49
N GLY A 197 23.53 -42.35 -9.25
CA GLY A 197 23.18 -42.02 -10.64
C GLY A 197 24.19 -41.05 -11.22
N GLY A 198 24.83 -41.44 -12.31
CA GLY A 198 26.01 -40.80 -12.88
C GLY A 198 25.90 -39.30 -13.13
N LEU A 199 26.99 -38.60 -12.82
CA LEU A 199 27.33 -37.28 -13.33
C LEU A 199 27.51 -37.35 -14.86
N ARG A 200 26.40 -37.39 -15.61
CA ARG A 200 26.35 -37.15 -17.06
C ARG A 200 25.21 -36.17 -17.31
N GLY A 201 25.48 -34.88 -17.32
CA GLY A 201 24.47 -33.91 -17.79
C GLY A 201 24.67 -32.45 -17.46
N LEU A 202 25.45 -32.07 -16.45
CA LEU A 202 25.73 -30.64 -16.21
C LEU A 202 26.85 -30.16 -17.14
N GLN A 203 26.43 -29.67 -18.31
CA GLN A 203 27.29 -28.92 -19.22
C GLN A 203 27.59 -27.55 -18.61
N THR A 204 28.69 -27.46 -17.85
CA THR A 204 29.22 -26.18 -17.39
C THR A 204 29.77 -25.40 -18.60
N PRO A 205 29.71 -24.05 -18.60
CA PRO A 205 30.21 -23.23 -19.71
C PRO A 205 31.74 -23.27 -19.87
N LEU A 206 32.44 -24.11 -19.10
CA LEU A 206 33.88 -24.33 -19.13
C LEU A 206 34.30 -25.54 -20.01
N GLY A 207 33.36 -26.30 -20.56
CA GLY A 207 33.67 -27.49 -21.38
C GLY A 207 34.42 -27.22 -22.70
N TRP A 208 34.40 -25.98 -23.21
CA TRP A 208 35.07 -25.62 -24.46
C TRP A 208 36.60 -25.53 -24.36
N ILE A 209 37.15 -25.26 -23.17
CA ILE A 209 38.60 -25.11 -22.97
C ILE A 209 39.28 -26.47 -22.77
N ALA A 210 38.58 -27.46 -22.18
CA ALA A 210 39.16 -28.76 -21.88
C ALA A 210 39.42 -29.63 -23.13
N ASN A 211 38.67 -29.43 -24.21
CA ASN A 211 38.76 -30.26 -25.43
C ASN A 211 39.87 -29.83 -26.41
N ARG A 212 40.67 -28.83 -26.07
CA ARG A 212 41.76 -28.33 -26.93
C ARG A 212 43.17 -28.62 -26.39
N ALA A 213 43.30 -29.13 -25.18
CA ALA A 213 44.60 -29.26 -24.51
C ALA A 213 45.22 -30.67 -24.58
N PHE A 214 44.47 -31.74 -24.85
CA PHE A 214 45.03 -33.09 -24.88
C PHE A 214 44.36 -33.97 -25.94
N PRO A 215 45.01 -34.25 -27.09
CA PRO A 215 44.54 -35.30 -27.98
C PRO A 215 44.74 -36.66 -27.29
N THR A 216 43.67 -37.44 -27.32
CA THR A 216 43.55 -38.83 -26.87
C THR A 216 44.76 -39.68 -27.25
N VAL A 217 45.53 -40.16 -26.26
CA VAL A 217 46.34 -41.37 -26.40
C VAL A 217 45.42 -42.56 -26.16
N GLY A 218 45.14 -43.30 -27.24
CA GLY A 218 44.43 -44.56 -27.16
C GLY A 218 45.28 -45.64 -26.50
N THR A 219 44.61 -46.55 -25.81
CA THR A 219 45.10 -47.91 -25.58
C THR A 219 43.92 -48.85 -25.72
N ARG A 220 44.22 -49.95 -26.43
CA ARG A 220 43.39 -51.13 -26.73
C ARG A 220 42.57 -51.63 -25.56
#